data_AF-B5HZY6-F1
#
_entry.id   AF-B5HZY6-F1
#
_cell.length_a   1.000
_cell.length_b   1.000
_cell.length_c   1.000
_cell.angle_alpha   90.00
_cell.angle_beta   90.00
_cell.angle_gamma   90.00
#
_symmetry.space_group_name_H-M   'P 1'
#
loop_
_entity.id
_entity.type
_entity.pdbx_description
1 polymer ?
#
loop_
_entity_poly.entity_id
_entity_poly.type
_entity_poly.pdbx_seq_one_letter_code
_entity_poly.pdbx_strand_id
1 'polypeptide(L)'
;MAVSNGRRTDDTEYRSPCGAGELAVWADVSERRGSRESHGSDGLYAPGMSTEETSRFVRLRVELVVEVDDQDAVTRAALARIAEDPDMPKDERAHAESAVTEDTAEALAYLVDPFDLVGDVPGLELAQASWSSEHVDYDPDSPDWDLDEDDVEEDEEEEVVG
;
A
#
# COMPACT_ATOMS: atom_id res chain seq x y z
N MET A 1 -27.95 -61.69 34.32
CA MET A 1 -28.08 -60.49 35.17
C MET A 1 -28.37 -59.32 34.26
N ALA A 2 -29.57 -58.75 34.39
CA ALA A 2 -29.95 -57.47 33.78
C ALA A 2 -29.61 -56.35 34.76
N VAL A 3 -29.18 -55.19 34.25
CA VAL A 3 -29.75 -53.87 34.59
C VAL A 3 -29.33 -52.86 33.53
N SER A 4 -30.35 -52.25 32.92
CA SER A 4 -30.27 -51.08 32.05
C SER A 4 -30.17 -49.80 32.88
N ASN A 5 -29.55 -48.76 32.34
CA ASN A 5 -29.88 -47.33 32.48
C ASN A 5 -28.89 -46.56 31.59
N GLY A 6 -29.19 -45.50 30.87
CA GLY A 6 -30.36 -44.65 30.75
C GLY A 6 -29.92 -43.40 29.96
N ARG A 7 -30.72 -43.04 28.97
CA ARG A 7 -30.64 -41.96 27.97
C ARG A 7 -30.39 -40.55 28.56
N ARG A 8 -29.64 -39.68 27.86
CA ARG A 8 -30.04 -38.27 27.59
C ARG A 8 -29.18 -37.58 26.53
N THR A 9 -29.82 -37.13 25.45
CA THR A 9 -29.42 -36.04 24.56
C THR A 9 -30.09 -34.75 25.02
N ASP A 10 -29.54 -33.62 24.56
CA ASP A 10 -30.02 -32.23 24.66
C ASP A 10 -29.63 -31.49 25.95
N ASP A 11 -28.81 -30.44 25.83
CA ASP A 11 -29.34 -29.07 25.88
C ASP A 11 -28.23 -28.02 25.61
N THR A 12 -28.46 -27.23 24.57
CA THR A 12 -27.68 -26.06 24.14
C THR A 12 -28.10 -24.82 24.92
N GLU A 13 -27.56 -24.56 26.11
CA GLU A 13 -27.76 -23.26 26.79
C GLU A 13 -26.55 -22.86 27.66
N TYR A 14 -25.52 -22.24 27.06
CA TYR A 14 -24.67 -21.30 27.80
C TYR A 14 -25.26 -19.90 27.61
N ARG A 15 -26.07 -19.48 28.56
CA ARG A 15 -26.60 -18.12 28.65
C ARG A 15 -26.02 -17.41 29.87
N SER A 16 -25.49 -16.21 29.60
CA SER A 16 -25.50 -14.99 30.45
C SER A 16 -24.12 -14.52 30.96
N PRO A 17 -23.92 -13.20 31.20
CA PRO A 17 -24.53 -12.04 30.54
C PRO A 17 -23.50 -10.91 30.27
N CYS A 18 -23.51 -10.31 29.08
CA CYS A 18 -23.13 -8.90 28.94
C CYS A 18 -24.42 -8.15 28.59
N GLY A 19 -24.99 -7.54 29.62
CA GLY A 19 -26.22 -6.79 29.54
C GLY A 19 -26.09 -5.60 28.60
N ALA A 20 -27.15 -5.40 27.83
CA ALA A 20 -27.47 -4.13 27.22
C ALA A 20 -27.65 -3.07 28.32
N GLY A 21 -26.95 -1.96 28.17
CA GLY A 21 -27.25 -0.67 28.78
C GLY A 21 -26.83 0.38 27.76
N GLU A 22 -27.74 0.73 26.86
CA GLU A 22 -28.45 2.01 26.90
C GLU A 22 -27.55 3.21 26.60
N LEU A 23 -27.78 3.73 25.39
CA LEU A 23 -27.29 5.00 24.87
C LEU A 23 -27.79 6.13 25.79
N ALA A 24 -26.97 6.54 26.73
CA ALA A 24 -27.19 7.78 27.46
C ALA A 24 -26.79 8.96 26.55
N VAL A 25 -27.81 9.63 26.04
CA VAL A 25 -27.76 11.02 25.56
C VAL A 25 -27.34 11.91 26.73
N TRP A 26 -26.17 12.52 26.63
CA TRP A 26 -25.74 13.53 27.60
C TRP A 26 -26.03 14.91 27.01
N ALA A 27 -27.14 15.47 27.46
CA ALA A 27 -27.43 16.89 27.30
C ALA A 27 -26.58 17.72 28.28
N ASP A 28 -26.23 18.91 27.79
CA ASP A 28 -25.51 20.04 28.37
C ASP A 28 -25.66 20.29 29.88
N VAL A 29 -24.53 20.48 30.56
CA VAL A 29 -24.36 21.47 31.64
C VAL A 29 -23.01 22.16 31.49
N SER A 30 -23.09 23.43 31.12
CA SER A 30 -22.02 24.42 31.10
C SER A 30 -21.62 24.86 32.51
N GLU A 31 -20.35 24.69 32.94
CA GLU A 31 -19.72 25.58 33.94
C GLU A 31 -18.21 25.74 33.70
N ARG A 32 -17.81 27.00 33.46
CA ARG A 32 -16.46 27.48 33.19
C ARG A 32 -15.47 27.10 34.29
N ARG A 33 -14.34 26.52 33.88
CA ARG A 33 -13.05 26.77 34.52
C ARG A 33 -12.07 27.13 33.42
N GLY A 34 -11.59 28.37 33.46
CA GLY A 34 -10.76 28.98 32.43
C GLY A 34 -9.60 28.07 32.05
N SER A 35 -9.70 27.51 30.84
CA SER A 35 -8.54 26.97 30.15
C SER A 35 -7.69 28.18 29.81
N ARG A 36 -6.56 28.31 30.51
CA ARG A 36 -5.48 29.15 30.04
C ARG A 36 -5.10 28.56 28.70
N GLU A 37 -5.52 29.24 27.64
CA GLU A 37 -4.94 29.17 26.31
C GLU A 37 -3.42 29.19 26.49
N SER A 38 -2.84 28.00 26.55
CA SER A 38 -1.49 27.80 26.05
C SER A 38 -1.62 28.24 24.61
N HIS A 39 -1.17 29.47 24.32
CA HIS A 39 -0.89 29.86 22.96
C HIS A 39 -0.17 28.68 22.35
N GLY A 40 -0.83 28.06 21.37
CA GLY A 40 -0.22 27.02 20.58
C GLY A 40 1.17 27.53 20.29
N SER A 41 2.17 26.73 20.65
CA SER A 41 3.42 26.79 19.92
C SER A 41 2.96 26.80 18.47
N ASP A 42 3.08 27.95 17.82
CA ASP A 42 2.95 28.11 16.39
C ASP A 42 3.99 27.12 15.88
N GLY A 43 3.53 25.89 15.71
CA GLY A 43 4.32 24.78 15.23
C GLY A 43 4.55 25.21 13.82
N LEU A 44 5.65 25.94 13.64
CA LEU A 44 6.13 26.40 12.37
C LEU A 44 6.11 25.15 11.51
N TYR A 45 5.10 25.04 10.65
CA TYR A 45 5.16 24.15 9.52
C TYR A 45 6.55 24.40 8.92
N ALA A 46 7.31 23.33 8.71
CA ALA A 46 8.61 23.45 8.07
C ALA A 46 8.44 24.40 6.88
N PRO A 47 9.28 25.43 6.73
CA PRO A 47 9.13 26.39 5.66
C PRO A 47 8.98 25.62 4.35
N GLY A 48 7.92 25.91 3.59
CA GLY A 48 7.68 25.26 2.31
C GLY A 48 8.93 25.37 1.45
N MET A 49 9.29 24.30 0.75
CA MET A 49 10.47 24.26 -0.10
C MET A 49 10.48 25.48 -1.03
N SER A 50 11.64 26.11 -1.17
CA SER A 50 11.79 27.27 -2.07
C SER A 50 11.58 26.86 -3.52
N THR A 51 11.16 27.78 -4.39
CA THR A 51 10.90 27.47 -5.81
C THR A 51 12.13 26.91 -6.53
N GLU A 52 13.32 27.40 -6.18
CA GLU A 52 14.61 26.87 -6.68
C GLU A 52 14.93 25.46 -6.14
N GLU A 53 14.43 25.11 -4.96
CA GLU A 53 14.56 23.79 -4.34
C GLU A 53 13.58 22.81 -5.00
N THR A 54 12.35 23.25 -5.29
CA THR A 54 11.36 22.45 -6.03
C THR A 54 11.72 22.24 -7.50
N SER A 55 12.45 23.17 -8.11
CA SER A 55 12.85 23.08 -9.53
C SER A 55 13.89 21.98 -9.82
N ARG A 56 14.47 21.35 -8.79
CA ARG A 56 15.46 20.27 -8.93
C ARG A 56 14.83 18.89 -9.07
N PHE A 57 13.54 18.76 -8.75
CA PHE A 57 12.83 17.49 -8.86
C PHE A 57 12.32 17.29 -10.29
N VAL A 58 12.63 16.12 -10.85
CA VAL A 58 12.14 15.70 -12.16
C VAL A 58 11.30 14.45 -11.96
N ARG A 59 10.04 14.47 -12.45
CA ARG A 59 9.17 13.29 -12.41
C ARG A 59 9.45 12.41 -13.63
N LEU A 60 9.91 11.20 -13.39
CA LEU A 60 10.01 10.16 -14.43
C LEU A 60 8.66 9.42 -14.52
N ARG A 61 8.11 9.26 -15.74
CA ARG A 61 7.01 8.33 -16.03
C ARG A 61 7.61 7.13 -16.77
N VAL A 62 7.38 5.93 -16.26
CA VAL A 62 7.98 4.71 -16.79
C VAL A 62 6.95 3.58 -16.82
N GLU A 63 6.95 2.82 -17.91
CA GLU A 63 6.24 1.56 -18.07
C GLU A 63 7.28 0.47 -18.32
N LEU A 64 7.18 -0.65 -17.61
CA LEU A 64 8.10 -1.77 -17.73
C LEU A 64 7.32 -3.05 -18.00
N VAL A 65 7.65 -3.72 -19.10
CA VAL A 65 7.18 -5.08 -19.40
C VAL A 65 8.37 -6.02 -19.37
N VAL A 66 8.24 -7.12 -18.63
CA VAL A 66 9.33 -8.10 -18.44
C VAL A 66 8.81 -9.49 -18.79
N GLU A 67 9.53 -10.17 -19.68
CA GLU A 67 9.30 -11.59 -19.95
C GLU A 67 9.92 -12.44 -18.82
N VAL A 68 9.12 -13.32 -18.22
CA VAL A 68 9.58 -14.27 -17.20
C VAL A 68 9.72 -15.66 -17.81
N ASP A 69 10.95 -16.05 -18.14
CA ASP A 69 11.27 -17.36 -18.72
C ASP A 69 11.17 -18.52 -17.71
N ASP A 70 11.43 -18.26 -16.42
CA ASP A 70 11.38 -19.25 -15.34
C ASP A 70 10.72 -18.66 -14.07
N GLN A 71 9.42 -18.91 -13.92
CA GLN A 71 8.62 -18.40 -12.80
C GLN A 71 9.06 -19.03 -11.46
N ASP A 72 9.40 -20.33 -11.45
CA ASP A 72 9.87 -21.03 -10.25
C ASP A 72 11.22 -20.47 -9.76
N ALA A 73 12.10 -20.01 -10.66
CA ALA A 73 13.32 -19.32 -10.27
C ALA A 73 13.03 -17.98 -9.59
N VAL A 74 12.08 -17.20 -10.12
CA VAL A 74 11.66 -15.90 -9.55
C VAL A 74 11.06 -16.10 -8.15
N THR A 75 10.09 -17.01 -7.99
CA THR A 75 9.49 -17.32 -6.69
C THR A 75 10.54 -17.76 -5.67
N ARG A 76 11.48 -18.64 -6.04
CA ARG A 76 12.55 -19.08 -5.13
C ARG A 76 13.47 -17.94 -4.73
N ALA A 77 13.79 -17.02 -5.63
CA ALA A 77 14.59 -15.85 -5.31
C ALA A 77 13.86 -14.93 -4.32
N ALA A 78 12.55 -14.71 -4.51
CA ALA A 78 11.74 -13.92 -3.60
C ALA A 78 11.69 -14.56 -2.20
N LEU A 79 11.41 -15.86 -2.12
CA LEU A 79 11.41 -16.61 -0.86
C LEU A 79 12.76 -16.57 -0.14
N ALA A 80 13.88 -16.65 -0.87
CA ALA A 80 15.21 -16.49 -0.29
C ALA A 80 15.40 -15.11 0.33
N ARG A 81 15.04 -14.05 -0.40
CA ARG A 81 15.11 -12.66 0.08
C ARG A 81 14.23 -12.44 1.32
N ILE A 82 13.00 -12.98 1.34
CA ILE A 82 12.11 -12.93 2.51
C ILE A 82 12.73 -13.64 3.72
N ALA A 83 13.34 -14.81 3.50
CA ALA A 83 13.97 -15.58 4.57
C ALA A 83 15.17 -14.85 5.19
N GLU A 84 15.92 -14.11 4.36
CA GLU A 84 17.12 -13.36 4.74
C GLU A 84 16.82 -12.03 5.46
N ASP A 85 15.59 -11.50 5.37
CA ASP A 85 15.17 -10.29 6.07
C ASP A 85 15.03 -10.55 7.60
N PRO A 86 15.90 -9.98 8.46
CA PRO A 86 15.83 -10.20 9.91
C PRO A 86 14.83 -9.28 10.61
N ASP A 87 14.43 -8.18 9.97
CA ASP A 87 13.59 -7.13 10.53
C ASP A 87 12.10 -7.40 10.29
N MET A 88 11.78 -8.31 9.35
CA MET A 88 10.42 -8.73 9.04
C MET A 88 9.77 -9.60 10.15
N PRO A 89 8.65 -9.16 10.76
CA PRO A 89 7.85 -9.95 11.70
C PRO A 89 7.35 -11.27 11.12
N LYS A 90 7.10 -12.28 11.96
CA LYS A 90 6.73 -13.62 11.50
C LYS A 90 5.39 -13.68 10.75
N ASP A 91 4.37 -12.98 11.23
CA ASP A 91 3.06 -12.96 10.58
C ASP A 91 3.13 -12.27 9.21
N GLU A 92 3.89 -11.17 9.12
CA GLU A 92 4.16 -10.47 7.87
C GLU A 92 4.95 -11.35 6.90
N ARG A 93 5.96 -12.06 7.39
CA ARG A 93 6.74 -13.03 6.61
C ARG A 93 5.86 -14.11 6.01
N ALA A 94 5.01 -14.74 6.81
CA ALA A 94 4.12 -15.79 6.31
C ALA A 94 3.15 -15.26 5.24
N HIS A 95 2.71 -14.00 5.36
CA HIS A 95 1.88 -13.36 4.35
C HIS A 95 2.66 -13.10 3.05
N ALA A 96 3.86 -12.54 3.16
CA ALA A 96 4.75 -12.30 2.02
C ALA A 96 5.12 -13.61 1.30
N GLU A 97 5.48 -14.66 2.05
CA GLU A 97 5.78 -15.99 1.51
C GLU A 97 4.58 -16.57 0.74
N SER A 98 3.36 -16.40 1.26
CA SER A 98 2.14 -16.82 0.57
C SER A 98 1.97 -16.05 -0.74
N ALA A 99 2.03 -14.70 -0.69
CA ALA A 99 1.82 -13.84 -1.85
C ALA A 99 2.77 -14.18 -3.01
N VAL A 100 4.07 -14.26 -2.74
CA VAL A 100 5.08 -14.56 -3.79
C VAL A 100 5.02 -15.99 -4.32
N THR A 101 4.40 -16.90 -3.57
CA THR A 101 4.17 -18.29 -4.00
C THR A 101 2.92 -18.41 -4.86
N GLU A 102 1.91 -17.57 -4.60
CA GLU A 102 0.63 -17.58 -5.30
C GLU A 102 0.67 -16.80 -6.61
N ASP A 103 1.51 -15.76 -6.71
CA ASP A 103 1.57 -14.88 -7.87
C ASP A 103 3.00 -14.44 -8.23
N THR A 104 3.38 -14.64 -9.50
CA THR A 104 4.72 -14.28 -10.01
C THR A 104 4.93 -12.76 -10.08
N ALA A 105 3.88 -11.97 -10.28
CA ALA A 105 4.00 -10.52 -10.27
C ALA A 105 4.32 -10.05 -8.84
N GLU A 106 3.64 -10.58 -7.82
CA GLU A 106 3.98 -10.32 -6.40
C GLU A 106 5.44 -10.70 -6.08
N ALA A 107 5.92 -11.83 -6.61
CA ALA A 107 7.33 -12.20 -6.46
C ALA A 107 8.29 -11.19 -7.10
N LEU A 108 7.95 -10.62 -8.27
CA LEU A 108 8.72 -9.56 -8.90
C LEU A 108 8.67 -8.24 -8.10
N ALA A 109 7.50 -7.84 -7.61
CA ALA A 109 7.34 -6.67 -6.75
C ALA A 109 8.22 -6.75 -5.50
N TYR A 110 8.39 -7.95 -4.94
CA TYR A 110 9.27 -8.16 -3.79
C TYR A 110 10.76 -8.07 -4.15
N LEU A 111 11.14 -8.44 -5.38
CA LEU A 111 12.52 -8.53 -5.80
C LEU A 111 13.09 -7.21 -6.34
N VAL A 112 12.30 -6.44 -7.05
CA VAL A 112 12.77 -5.20 -7.68
C VAL A 112 12.72 -4.07 -6.66
N ASP A 113 13.87 -3.41 -6.49
CA ASP A 113 13.97 -2.21 -5.70
C ASP A 113 14.06 -0.99 -6.65
N PRO A 114 13.12 -0.03 -6.58
CA PRO A 114 13.13 1.12 -7.48
C PRO A 114 14.29 2.09 -7.21
N PHE A 115 14.93 2.06 -6.03
CA PHE A 115 16.12 2.87 -5.76
C PHE A 115 17.32 2.33 -6.54
N ASP A 116 17.49 1.00 -6.62
CA ASP A 116 18.55 0.34 -7.38
C ASP A 116 18.45 0.65 -8.89
N LEU A 117 17.23 0.83 -9.43
CA LEU A 117 17.02 1.16 -10.84
C LEU A 117 17.64 2.50 -11.28
N VAL A 118 17.73 3.48 -10.38
CA VAL A 118 18.29 4.82 -10.66
C VAL A 118 19.58 5.11 -9.89
N GLY A 119 19.95 4.24 -8.95
CA GLY A 119 20.99 4.49 -7.95
C GLY A 119 22.41 4.64 -8.49
N ASP A 120 22.69 4.06 -9.66
CA ASP A 120 24.00 4.17 -10.32
C ASP A 120 24.21 5.50 -11.07
N VAL A 121 23.17 6.34 -11.21
CA VAL A 121 23.28 7.61 -11.94
C VAL A 121 23.90 8.69 -11.03
N PRO A 122 25.07 9.26 -11.40
CA PRO A 122 25.75 10.23 -10.54
C PRO A 122 24.90 11.49 -10.30
N GLY A 123 24.73 11.84 -9.03
CA GLY A 123 24.01 13.04 -8.62
C GLY A 123 22.49 12.89 -8.51
N LEU A 124 21.95 11.68 -8.69
CA LEU A 124 20.55 11.38 -8.39
C LEU A 124 20.39 10.86 -6.96
N GLU A 125 19.35 11.36 -6.30
CA GLU A 125 18.83 10.83 -5.05
C GLU A 125 17.32 10.64 -5.23
N LEU A 126 16.83 9.41 -5.10
CA LEU A 126 15.42 9.11 -5.32
C LEU A 126 14.60 9.64 -4.15
N ALA A 127 13.78 10.66 -4.40
CA ALA A 127 12.93 11.27 -3.38
C ALA A 127 11.66 10.45 -3.10
N GLN A 128 11.08 9.86 -4.14
CA GLN A 128 9.85 9.08 -4.05
C GLN A 128 9.77 8.11 -5.23
N ALA A 129 9.33 6.89 -4.96
CA ALA A 129 8.87 5.95 -5.97
C ALA A 129 7.60 5.26 -5.47
N SER A 130 6.69 5.00 -6.40
CA SER A 130 5.52 4.16 -6.21
C SER A 130 5.36 3.36 -7.48
N TRP A 131 5.18 2.06 -7.34
CA TRP A 131 5.01 1.16 -8.48
C TRP A 131 4.24 -0.07 -8.02
N SER A 132 3.69 -0.80 -8.99
CA SER A 132 2.99 -2.07 -8.81
C SER A 132 3.37 -2.98 -9.96
N SER A 133 3.22 -4.28 -9.75
CA SER A 133 3.43 -5.32 -10.76
C SER A 133 2.12 -6.03 -11.04
N GLU A 134 1.88 -6.36 -12.30
CA GLU A 134 0.75 -7.18 -12.72
C GLU A 134 1.13 -8.02 -13.94
N HIS A 135 0.29 -9.02 -14.22
CA HIS A 135 0.39 -9.78 -15.46
C HIS A 135 -0.33 -9.02 -16.57
N VAL A 136 0.32 -8.94 -17.74
CA VAL A 136 -0.24 -8.29 -18.93
C VAL A 136 -0.12 -9.23 -20.13
N ASP A 137 -1.11 -9.18 -21.03
CA ASP A 137 -1.07 -9.85 -22.33
C ASP A 137 -0.25 -8.99 -23.31
N TYR A 138 1.07 -9.00 -23.16
CA TYR A 138 1.96 -8.17 -23.99
C TYR A 138 1.96 -8.62 -25.46
N ASP A 139 1.65 -7.68 -26.36
CA ASP A 139 1.72 -7.83 -27.81
C ASP A 139 2.45 -6.60 -28.40
N PRO A 140 3.72 -6.73 -28.84
CA PRO A 140 4.52 -5.59 -29.29
C PRO A 140 4.02 -4.96 -30.60
N ASP A 141 3.17 -5.66 -31.35
CA ASP A 141 2.55 -5.17 -32.58
C ASP A 141 1.18 -4.51 -32.33
N SER A 142 0.69 -4.50 -31.09
CA SER A 142 -0.60 -3.90 -30.72
C SER A 142 -0.45 -2.39 -30.52
N PRO A 143 -1.36 -1.57 -31.09
CA PRO A 143 -1.32 -0.12 -30.96
C PRO A 143 -1.55 0.38 -29.52
N ASP A 144 -2.05 -0.48 -28.62
CA ASP A 144 -2.23 -0.18 -27.19
C ASP A 144 -0.90 0.17 -26.49
N TRP A 145 0.23 -0.22 -27.07
CA TRP A 145 1.58 0.00 -26.54
C TRP A 145 2.36 1.13 -27.25
N ASP A 146 1.75 1.86 -28.21
CA ASP A 146 2.39 2.99 -28.89
C ASP A 146 2.36 4.26 -28.02
N LEU A 147 3.50 4.61 -27.40
CA LEU A 147 3.65 5.75 -26.46
C LEU A 147 3.43 7.15 -27.08
N ASP A 148 3.28 7.25 -28.40
CA ASP A 148 3.21 8.52 -29.14
C ASP A 148 1.77 9.10 -29.25
N GLU A 149 0.71 8.36 -28.86
CA GLU A 149 -0.68 8.79 -29.10
C GLU A 149 -1.34 9.62 -27.96
N ASP A 150 -0.76 9.65 -26.75
CA ASP A 150 -1.37 10.27 -25.54
C ASP A 150 -0.71 11.58 -25.03
N ASP A 151 0.33 12.11 -25.70
CA ASP A 151 1.05 13.33 -25.29
C ASP A 151 0.76 14.56 -26.19
N VAL A 152 -0.40 14.59 -26.87
CA VAL A 152 -0.97 15.84 -27.39
C VAL A 152 -2.01 16.36 -26.40
N GLU A 153 -1.54 17.08 -25.38
CA GLU A 153 -2.38 18.08 -24.73
C GLU A 153 -2.80 19.08 -25.82
N GLU A 154 -4.06 19.03 -26.25
CA GLU A 154 -4.69 20.13 -26.99
C GLU A 154 -4.63 21.35 -26.07
N ASP A 155 -3.57 22.14 -26.19
CA ASP A 155 -3.49 23.49 -25.65
C ASP A 155 -4.61 24.27 -26.38
N GLU A 156 -5.78 24.34 -25.76
CA GLU A 156 -6.91 25.15 -26.19
C GLU A 156 -6.46 26.62 -26.15
N GLU A 157 -5.75 27.06 -27.20
CA GLU A 157 -5.36 28.45 -27.39
C GLU A 157 -6.64 29.30 -27.38
N GLU A 158 -6.79 30.05 -26.29
CA GLU A 158 -7.82 31.04 -26.04
C GLU A 158 -8.03 31.92 -27.28
N GLU A 159 -9.16 31.76 -27.99
CA GLU A 159 -9.55 32.65 -29.08
C GLU A 159 -9.97 34.01 -28.49
N VAL A 160 -9.00 34.83 -28.09
CA VAL A 160 -9.17 36.28 -27.95
C VAL A 160 -9.16 36.87 -29.35
N VAL A 161 -10.35 36.96 -29.97
CA VAL A 161 -10.53 37.75 -31.19
C VAL A 161 -11.68 38.75 -31.01
N GLY A 162 -11.28 40.00 -30.77
CA GLY A 162 -11.81 41.22 -31.43
C GLY A 162 -13.18 41.73 -31.05
#